data_AF-A0A554RZY2-F1
#
_entry.id   AF-A0A554RZY2-F1
#
_cell.length_a   1.000
_cell.length_b   1.000
_cell.length_c   1.000
_cell.angle_alpha   90.00
_cell.angle_beta   90.00
_cell.angle_gamma   90.00
#
_symmetry.space_group_name_H-M   'P 1'
#
loop_
_entity.id
_entity.type
_entity.pdbx_description
1 polymer ?
#
loop_
_entity_poly.entity_id
_entity_poly.type
_entity_poly.pdbx_seq_one_letter_code
_entity_poly.pdbx_strand_id
1 'polypeptide(L)'
;MAKGEVKTAVVADGLRYKSKAPGSPFRASASFSGATMSCFMCGKHRVRSQLRTRQVLGKSQTVCAPSCKALDEALEAEASSS
;
A
#
# COMPACT_ATOMS: atom_id res chain seq x y z
N MET A 1 4.83 -15.11 -31.55
CA MET A 1 4.01 -14.04 -32.16
C MET A 1 4.37 -12.71 -31.50
N ALA A 2 4.97 -11.78 -32.24
CA ALA A 2 5.39 -10.48 -31.73
C ALA A 2 4.16 -9.60 -31.45
N LYS A 3 4.09 -9.01 -30.24
CA LYS A 3 2.98 -8.15 -29.82
C LYS A 3 3.17 -6.78 -30.48
N GLY A 4 2.25 -6.40 -31.37
CA GLY A 4 2.34 -5.15 -32.13
C GLY A 4 2.41 -3.90 -31.24
N GLU A 5 3.24 -2.96 -31.64
CA GLU A 5 3.43 -1.65 -30.99
C GLU A 5 2.11 -0.87 -30.96
N VAL A 6 1.59 -0.59 -29.76
CA VAL A 6 0.35 0.18 -29.58
C VAL A 6 0.67 1.66 -29.68
N LYS A 7 0.52 2.24 -30.88
CA LYS A 7 0.63 3.69 -31.09
C LYS A 7 -0.61 4.38 -30.56
N THR A 8 -0.46 5.12 -29.46
CA THR A 8 -1.50 6.00 -28.92
C THR A 8 -1.63 7.25 -29.79
N ALA A 9 -2.70 7.37 -30.56
CA ALA A 9 -3.01 8.58 -31.32
C ALA A 9 -4.22 9.31 -30.72
N VAL A 10 -4.07 10.63 -30.50
CA VAL A 10 -5.15 11.52 -30.07
C VAL A 10 -5.86 12.04 -31.31
N VAL A 11 -7.17 11.83 -31.40
CA VAL A 11 -8.00 12.33 -32.52
C VAL A 11 -8.30 13.82 -32.32
N ALA A 12 -8.38 14.57 -33.42
CA ALA A 12 -8.58 16.03 -33.41
C ALA A 12 -9.86 16.49 -32.67
N ASP A 13 -10.90 15.66 -32.60
CA ASP A 13 -12.15 15.90 -31.85
C ASP A 13 -12.02 15.76 -30.32
N GLY A 14 -10.81 15.62 -29.78
CA GLY A 14 -10.55 15.59 -28.33
C GLY A 14 -10.94 14.29 -27.62
N LEU A 15 -11.53 13.31 -28.33
CA LEU A 15 -11.86 12.00 -27.77
C LEU A 15 -10.63 11.08 -27.77
N ARG A 16 -10.07 10.86 -26.58
CA ARG A 16 -8.68 10.40 -26.40
C ARG A 16 -8.38 8.92 -26.69
N TYR A 17 -9.34 8.04 -26.94
CA TYR A 17 -9.06 6.60 -26.95
C TYR A 17 -9.96 5.79 -27.87
N LYS A 18 -9.48 5.48 -29.10
CA LYS A 18 -10.13 4.49 -29.97
C LYS A 18 -9.78 3.03 -29.57
N SER A 19 -8.72 2.84 -28.80
CA SER A 19 -8.30 1.51 -28.30
C SER A 19 -7.47 1.63 -27.02
N LYS A 20 -8.12 1.83 -25.87
CA LYS A 20 -7.46 1.52 -24.58
C LYS A 20 -7.30 0.00 -24.52
N ALA A 21 -6.09 -0.48 -24.26
CA ALA A 21 -5.89 -1.88 -23.91
C ALA A 21 -6.81 -2.22 -22.73
N PRO A 22 -7.57 -3.34 -22.76
CA PRO A 22 -8.38 -3.74 -21.62
C PRO A 22 -7.46 -4.10 -20.46
N GLY A 23 -7.51 -3.31 -19.39
CA GLY A 23 -6.67 -3.50 -18.22
C GLY A 23 -6.40 -2.19 -17.49
N SER A 24 -6.52 -2.25 -16.16
CA SER A 24 -6.06 -1.19 -15.29
C SER A 24 -4.52 -1.10 -15.31
N PRO A 25 -3.92 0.10 -15.44
CA PRO A 25 -2.47 0.26 -15.27
C PRO A 25 -2.03 0.00 -13.82
N PHE A 26 -2.97 0.07 -12.89
CA PHE A 26 -2.78 -0.47 -11.54
C PHE A 26 -2.95 -1.98 -11.64
N ARG A 27 -1.84 -2.70 -11.54
CA ARG A 27 -1.88 -4.12 -11.21
C ARG A 27 -2.75 -4.25 -9.96
N ALA A 28 -3.73 -5.15 -9.97
CA ALA A 28 -4.40 -5.53 -8.73
C ALA A 28 -3.28 -5.89 -7.75
N SER A 29 -3.09 -5.03 -6.74
CA SER A 29 -2.16 -5.28 -5.66
C SER A 29 -2.49 -6.68 -5.18
N ALA A 30 -1.53 -7.61 -5.26
CA ALA A 30 -1.75 -8.98 -4.87
C ALA A 30 -2.52 -8.97 -3.55
N SER A 31 -3.57 -9.78 -3.42
CA SER A 31 -4.45 -9.80 -2.24
C SER A 31 -3.71 -10.06 -0.91
N PHE A 32 -2.39 -10.24 -0.96
CA PHE A 32 -1.45 -10.39 0.15
C PHE A 32 -0.54 -9.17 0.42
N SER A 33 -0.54 -8.11 -0.39
CA SER A 33 0.32 -6.93 -0.17
C SER A 33 -0.41 -5.73 0.46
N GLY A 34 -1.65 -5.92 0.91
CA GLY A 34 -2.56 -4.85 1.37
C GLY A 34 -2.85 -4.84 2.88
N ALA A 35 -2.06 -5.51 3.72
CA ALA A 35 -2.35 -5.58 5.15
C ALA A 35 -1.49 -4.64 6.01
N THR A 36 -0.84 -3.62 5.43
CA THR A 36 -0.16 -2.59 6.22
C THR A 36 -1.09 -1.42 6.51
N MET A 37 -1.15 -0.98 7.76
CA MET A 37 -1.88 0.21 8.19
C MET A 37 -0.94 1.16 8.93
N SER A 38 -1.30 2.44 8.99
CA SER A 38 -0.56 3.43 9.77
C SER A 38 -0.91 3.34 11.27
N CYS A 39 0.10 3.49 12.11
CA CYS A 39 -0.09 3.68 13.55
C CYS A 39 -0.53 5.12 13.83
N PHE A 40 -1.63 5.31 14.56
CA PHE A 40 -2.15 6.65 14.91
C PHE A 40 -1.16 7.50 15.74
N MET A 41 -0.25 6.87 16.48
CA MET A 41 0.72 7.59 17.33
C MET A 41 2.00 8.00 16.61
N CYS A 42 2.59 7.12 15.79
CA CYS A 42 3.87 7.39 15.13
C CYS A 42 3.78 7.57 13.60
N GLY A 43 2.60 7.38 12.99
CA GLY A 43 2.35 7.56 11.56
C GLY A 43 2.95 6.50 10.64
N LYS A 44 3.87 5.66 11.13
CA LYS A 44 4.55 4.62 10.33
C LYS A 44 3.57 3.53 9.89
N HIS A 45 3.73 3.07 8.64
CA HIS A 45 3.01 1.92 8.12
C HIS A 45 3.63 0.63 8.67
N ARG A 46 2.78 -0.21 9.25
CA ARG A 46 3.14 -1.49 9.88
C ARG A 46 2.15 -2.57 9.45
N VAL A 47 2.59 -3.82 9.46
CA VAL A 47 1.71 -4.95 9.16
C VAL A 47 0.62 -5.02 10.23
N ARG A 48 -0.61 -5.39 9.87
CA ARG A 48 -1.74 -5.41 10.81
C ARG A 48 -1.54 -6.32 12.02
N SER A 49 -0.72 -7.37 11.90
CA SER A 49 -0.30 -8.23 13.02
C SER A 49 0.54 -7.52 14.07
N GLN A 50 1.25 -6.45 13.69
CA GLN A 50 2.11 -5.63 14.57
C GLN A 50 1.34 -4.46 15.20
N LEU A 51 0.06 -4.30 14.85
CA LEU A 51 -0.82 -3.26 15.37
C LEU A 51 -1.85 -3.86 16.33
N ARG A 52 -2.26 -3.07 17.31
CA ARG A 52 -3.39 -3.34 18.19
C ARG A 52 -4.37 -2.18 18.18
N THR A 53 -5.63 -2.46 18.49
CA THR A 53 -6.65 -1.44 18.70
C THR A 53 -6.56 -0.93 20.14
N ARG A 54 -6.51 0.39 20.33
CA ARG A 54 -6.62 1.04 21.66
C ARG A 54 -7.60 2.20 21.58
N GLN A 55 -8.27 2.49 22.70
CA GLN A 55 -9.08 3.70 22.83
C GLN A 55 -8.15 4.91 23.00
N VAL A 56 -8.20 5.84 22.06
CA VAL A 56 -7.45 7.11 22.08
C VAL A 56 -8.46 8.22 21.87
N LEU A 57 -8.55 9.15 22.84
CA LEU A 57 -9.50 10.28 22.80
C LEU A 57 -10.96 9.83 22.54
N GLY A 58 -11.38 8.72 23.17
CA GLY A 58 -12.74 8.19 23.05
C GLY A 58 -13.06 7.47 21.74
N LYS A 59 -12.09 7.31 20.83
CA LYS A 59 -12.24 6.56 19.58
C LYS A 59 -11.27 5.40 19.52
N SER A 60 -11.69 4.30 18.90
CA SER A 60 -10.83 3.14 18.68
C SER A 60 -9.86 3.43 17.54
N GLN A 61 -8.57 3.45 17.86
CA GLN A 61 -7.50 3.72 16.92
C GLN A 61 -6.51 2.55 16.86
N THR A 62 -5.95 2.32 15.68
CA THR A 62 -4.88 1.34 15.47
C THR A 62 -3.53 1.93 15.82
N VAL A 63 -2.80 1.28 16.73
CA VAL A 63 -1.49 1.72 17.22
C VAL A 63 -0.52 0.54 17.31
N CYS A 64 0.78 0.79 17.33
CA CYS A 64 1.79 -0.27 17.50
C CYS A 64 1.58 -1.08 18.80
N ALA A 65 1.85 -2.38 18.72
CA ALA A 65 1.86 -3.30 19.85
C ALA A 65 3.30 -3.81 20.08
N PRO A 66 3.86 -3.76 21.30
CA PRO A 66 3.30 -3.22 22.54
C PRO A 66 3.38 -1.68 22.65
N SER A 67 4.38 -1.07 22.03
CA SER A 67 4.57 0.39 21.94
C SER A 67 5.28 0.76 20.63
N CYS A 68 5.31 2.04 20.24
CA CYS A 68 6.00 2.46 19.01
C CYS A 68 7.51 2.20 19.10
N LYS A 69 8.14 2.46 20.26
CA LYS A 69 9.58 2.28 20.45
C LYS A 69 9.99 0.80 20.40
N ALA A 70 9.31 -0.04 21.18
CA ALA A 70 9.62 -1.46 21.24
C ALA A 70 9.41 -2.17 19.88
N LEU A 71 8.41 -1.73 19.10
CA LEU A 71 8.21 -2.28 17.76
C LEU A 71 9.30 -1.82 16.78
N ASP A 72 9.74 -0.57 16.87
CA ASP A 72 10.84 -0.07 16.04
C ASP A 72 12.14 -0.84 16.31
N GLU A 73 12.49 -1.04 17.59
CA GLU A 73 13.67 -1.83 18.01
C GLU A 73 13.61 -3.28 17.51
N ALA A 74 12.44 -3.93 17.60
CA ALA A 74 12.27 -5.31 17.12
C ALA A 74 12.47 -5.41 15.60
N LEU A 75 11.96 -4.45 14.83
CA LEU A 75 12.12 -4.42 13.38
C LEU A 75 13.56 -4.13 12.97
N GLU A 76 14.27 -3.28 13.71
CA GLU A 76 15.70 -3.00 13.50
C GLU A 76 16.57 -4.24 13.80
N ALA A 77 16.20 -5.04 14.80
CA ALA A 77 16.84 -6.32 15.09
C ALA A 77 16.57 -7.39 13.99
N GLU A 78 15.33 -7.46 13.48
CA GLU A 78 15.00 -8.34 12.34
C GLU A 78 15.74 -7.93 11.06
N ALA A 79 15.86 -6.62 10.79
CA ALA A 79 16.55 -6.11 9.61
C ALA A 79 18.08 -6.31 9.65
N SER A 80 18.69 -6.36 10.84
CA SER A 80 20.14 -6.58 11.02
C SER A 80 20.55 -8.05 11.07
N SER A 81 19.58 -8.97 11.18
CA SER A 81 19.80 -10.42 11.13
C SER A 81 19.54 -11.04 9.76
N SER A 82 19.23 -10.21 8.75
CA SER A 82 18.97 -10.57 7.35
C SER A 82 20.11 -10.10 6.45
#